data_AF-A0A2U0AH04-F1
#
_entry.id   AF-A0A2U0AH04-F1
#
_cell.length_a   1.000
_cell.length_b   1.000
_cell.length_c   1.000
_cell.angle_alpha   90.00
_cell.angle_beta   90.00
_cell.angle_gamma   90.00
#
_symmetry.space_group_name_H-M   'P 1'
#
loop_
_entity.id
_entity.type
_entity.pdbx_description
1 polymer ?
#
loop_
_entity_poly.entity_id
_entity_poly.type
_entity_poly.pdbx_seq_one_letter_code
_entity_poly.pdbx_strand_id
1 'polypeptide(L)'
;MFCPECGTENPDSARFCGNCRHQLSAPAGDSTVNHQNSVVEIASEPKSVSDGLKYGILAGSLIIPFIGLIMGIIYMAQGESEEKKDVGKLWLYASIGIIVFYMIISGDF
;
A
#
# COMPACT_ATOMS: atom_id res chain seq x y z
N MET A 1 33.97 -13.65 23.37
CA MET A 1 34.89 -12.65 22.77
C MET A 1 34.39 -11.21 22.94
N PHE A 2 35.28 -10.23 23.04
CA PHE A 2 34.91 -8.80 23.08
C PHE A 2 34.93 -8.19 21.68
N CYS A 3 33.94 -7.35 21.36
CA CYS A 3 33.88 -6.65 20.09
C CYS A 3 34.98 -5.58 19.99
N PRO A 4 35.78 -5.54 18.92
CA PRO A 4 36.85 -4.55 18.77
C PRO A 4 36.34 -3.11 18.62
N GLU A 5 35.11 -2.93 18.10
CA GLU A 5 34.55 -1.58 17.87
C GLU A 5 33.93 -0.95 19.11
N CYS A 6 33.28 -1.74 19.96
CA CYS A 6 32.50 -1.20 21.07
C CYS A 6 32.79 -1.85 22.42
N GLY A 7 33.72 -2.81 22.49
CA GLY A 7 34.11 -3.48 23.72
C GLY A 7 33.02 -4.35 24.36
N THR A 8 31.89 -4.58 23.67
CA THR A 8 30.81 -5.42 24.21
C THR A 8 31.21 -6.90 24.20
N GLU A 9 30.94 -7.61 25.30
CA GLU A 9 31.10 -9.05 25.39
C GLU A 9 30.06 -9.78 24.53
N ASN A 10 30.52 -10.68 23.68
CA ASN A 10 29.69 -11.50 22.80
C ASN A 10 30.09 -12.97 22.93
N PRO A 11 29.15 -13.93 22.75
CA PRO A 11 29.48 -15.35 22.76
C PRO A 11 30.41 -15.68 21.58
N ASP A 12 31.25 -16.71 21.74
CA ASP A 12 32.28 -17.04 20.73
C ASP A 12 31.70 -17.57 19.40
N SER A 13 30.43 -17.96 19.38
CA SER A 13 29.68 -18.32 18.17
C SER A 13 28.96 -17.14 17.49
N ALA A 14 29.02 -15.93 18.07
CA ALA A 14 28.36 -14.75 17.50
C ALA A 14 29.07 -14.30 16.21
N ARG A 15 28.32 -14.22 15.10
CA ARG A 15 28.83 -13.67 13.84
C ARG A 15 28.82 -12.14 13.78
N PHE A 16 28.02 -11.52 14.65
CA PHE A 16 27.83 -10.07 14.73
C PHE A 16 27.72 -9.63 16.19
N CYS A 17 28.15 -8.40 16.47
CA CYS A 17 28.08 -7.81 17.79
C CYS A 17 26.63 -7.48 18.17
N GLY A 18 26.20 -7.96 19.34
CA GLY A 18 24.89 -7.70 19.90
C GLY A 18 24.61 -6.24 20.24
N ASN A 19 25.62 -5.35 20.24
CA ASN A 19 25.47 -3.93 20.60
C ASN A 19 25.74 -2.93 19.45
N CYS A 20 26.79 -3.13 18.65
CA CYS A 20 27.09 -2.23 17.52
C CYS A 20 26.88 -2.86 16.14
N ARG A 21 26.48 -4.14 16.08
CA ARG A 21 26.33 -4.94 14.85
C ARG A 21 27.60 -5.10 14.01
N HIS A 22 28.77 -4.72 14.53
CA HIS A 22 30.05 -5.04 13.88
C HIS A 22 30.22 -6.55 13.71
N GLN A 23 30.72 -6.99 12.56
CA GLN A 23 30.90 -8.40 12.24
C GLN A 23 32.03 -8.99 13.09
N LEU A 24 31.74 -10.04 13.84
CA LEU A 24 32.70 -10.76 14.67
C LEU A 24 32.97 -12.09 13.96
N SER A 25 34.02 -12.13 13.15
CA SER A 25 34.32 -13.28 12.30
C SER A 25 34.67 -14.53 13.11
N ALA A 26 33.93 -15.64 12.93
CA ALA A 26 34.33 -16.99 13.35
C ALA A 26 33.53 -18.10 12.62
N PRO A 27 33.99 -19.36 12.65
CA PRO A 27 35.28 -19.91 12.21
C PRO A 27 35.14 -20.56 10.82
N ALA A 28 36.27 -20.98 10.25
CA ALA A 28 36.36 -21.73 9.00
C ALA A 28 35.51 -23.00 9.05
N GLY A 29 34.39 -22.97 8.33
CA GLY A 29 33.52 -24.10 8.07
C GLY A 29 32.93 -23.90 6.68
N ASP A 30 33.56 -24.57 5.73
CA ASP A 30 33.21 -24.60 4.31
C ASP A 30 31.71 -24.84 4.13
N SER A 31 31.06 -23.86 3.51
CA SER A 31 29.86 -24.03 2.72
C SER A 31 29.92 -22.90 1.71
N THR A 32 30.52 -23.21 0.58
CA THR A 32 30.37 -22.54 -0.71
C THR A 32 28.90 -22.47 -1.11
N VAL A 33 28.11 -21.69 -0.40
CA VAL A 33 26.93 -21.06 -1.00
C VAL A 33 27.45 -19.76 -1.58
N ASN A 34 27.72 -19.82 -2.87
CA ASN A 34 27.91 -18.68 -3.75
C ASN A 34 26.64 -17.81 -3.66
N HIS A 35 26.53 -17.00 -2.61
CA HIS A 35 25.68 -15.82 -2.62
C HIS A 35 26.39 -14.88 -3.58
N GLN A 36 26.14 -15.11 -4.87
CA GLN A 36 26.37 -14.12 -5.89
C GLN A 36 25.80 -12.83 -5.31
N ASN A 37 26.68 -11.84 -5.17
CA ASN A 37 26.29 -10.46 -5.15
C ASN A 37 25.52 -10.20 -6.45
N SER A 38 24.26 -10.61 -6.48
CA SER A 38 23.24 -9.86 -7.16
C SER A 38 23.23 -8.54 -6.41
N VAL A 39 24.04 -7.60 -6.90
CA VAL A 39 23.71 -6.20 -6.77
C VAL A 39 22.31 -6.10 -7.37
N VAL A 40 21.30 -6.29 -6.52
CA VAL A 40 19.98 -5.79 -6.79
C VAL A 40 20.21 -4.31 -6.74
N GLU A 41 20.47 -3.74 -7.91
CA GLU A 41 20.30 -2.34 -8.16
C GLU A 41 18.85 -2.05 -7.74
N ILE A 42 18.67 -1.69 -6.47
CA ILE A 42 17.50 -0.96 -6.00
C ILE A 42 17.69 0.45 -6.58
N ALA A 43 17.80 0.55 -7.91
CA ALA A 43 17.14 1.61 -8.60
C ALA A 43 15.68 1.39 -8.22
N SER A 44 15.26 2.17 -7.23
CA SER A 44 13.87 2.56 -7.09
C SER A 44 13.49 3.25 -8.40
N GLU A 45 13.25 2.46 -9.45
CA GLU A 45 12.32 2.84 -10.48
C GLU A 45 11.01 3.06 -9.71
N PRO A 46 10.47 4.28 -9.64
CA PRO A 46 9.11 4.44 -9.15
C PRO A 46 8.26 3.67 -10.15
N LYS A 47 7.92 2.42 -9.82
CA LYS A 47 7.19 1.47 -10.66
C LYS A 47 6.09 2.25 -11.38
N SER A 48 6.37 2.63 -12.63
CA SER A 48 5.60 3.66 -13.33
C SER A 48 4.27 3.00 -13.63
N VAL A 49 3.30 3.31 -12.79
CA VAL A 49 1.96 2.72 -12.86
C VAL A 49 1.46 2.98 -14.28
N SER A 50 1.21 1.90 -15.03
CA SER A 50 0.75 1.97 -16.42
C SER A 50 -0.38 2.98 -16.53
N ASP A 51 -0.28 3.91 -17.49
CA ASP A 51 -1.29 4.93 -17.70
C ASP A 51 -2.67 4.30 -17.91
N GLY A 52 -2.73 3.14 -18.58
CA GLY A 52 -3.98 2.37 -18.74
C GLY A 52 -4.58 1.91 -17.41
N LEU A 53 -3.76 1.59 -16.40
CA LEU A 53 -4.23 1.23 -15.06
C LEU A 53 -4.68 2.47 -14.28
N LYS A 54 -3.98 3.59 -14.39
CA LYS A 54 -4.40 4.87 -13.80
C LYS A 54 -5.75 5.33 -14.37
N TYR A 55 -5.88 5.37 -15.70
CA TYR A 55 -7.11 5.74 -16.37
C TYR A 55 -8.22 4.70 -16.19
N GLY A 56 -7.88 3.41 -16.07
CA GLY A 56 -8.83 2.35 -15.75
C GLY A 56 -9.42 2.48 -14.35
N ILE A 57 -8.58 2.77 -13.35
CA ILE A 57 -9.03 3.05 -11.97
C ILE A 57 -9.88 4.32 -11.94
N LEU A 58 -9.46 5.37 -12.66
CA LEU A 58 -10.21 6.62 -12.76
C LEU A 58 -11.59 6.43 -13.41
N ALA A 59 -11.63 5.73 -14.54
CA ALA A 59 -12.88 5.43 -15.25
C ALA A 59 -13.80 4.53 -14.43
N GLY A 60 -13.27 3.48 -13.78
CA GLY A 60 -14.02 2.63 -12.87
C GLY A 60 -14.57 3.39 -11.67
N SER A 61 -13.76 4.27 -11.08
CA SER A 61 -14.16 5.13 -9.97
C SER A 61 -15.20 6.19 -10.36
N LEU A 62 -15.32 6.53 -11.65
CA LEU A 62 -16.35 7.43 -12.15
C LEU A 62 -17.65 6.67 -12.42
N ILE A 63 -17.57 5.45 -12.94
CA ILE A 63 -18.76 4.65 -13.28
C ILE A 63 -19.51 4.19 -12.01
N ILE A 64 -18.80 3.82 -10.94
CA ILE A 64 -19.42 3.39 -9.66
C ILE A 64 -20.38 4.45 -9.08
N PRO A 65 -20.02 5.74 -8.93
CA PRO A 65 -20.93 6.76 -8.42
C PRO A 65 -22.04 7.13 -9.41
N PHE A 66 -21.84 6.97 -10.72
CA PHE A 66 -22.94 7.12 -11.69
C PHE A 66 -24.00 6.02 -11.53
N ILE A 67 -23.58 4.76 -11.35
CA ILE A 67 -24.50 3.65 -11.04
C ILE A 67 -25.18 3.91 -9.67
N GLY A 68 -24.38 4.36 -8.70
CA GLY A 68 -24.79 4.93 -7.41
C GLY A 68 -26.00 5.84 -7.48
N LEU A 69 -25.82 6.90 -8.26
CA LEU A 69 -26.77 7.98 -8.44
C LEU A 69 -28.03 7.52 -9.21
N ILE A 70 -27.87 6.71 -10.27
CA ILE A 70 -28.98 6.17 -11.05
C ILE A 70 -29.87 5.26 -10.20
N MET A 71 -29.28 4.29 -9.48
CA MET A 71 -30.06 3.39 -8.62
C MET A 71 -30.73 4.16 -7.47
N GLY A 72 -30.04 5.11 -6.83
CA GLY A 72 -30.63 5.94 -5.78
C GLY A 72 -31.86 6.73 -6.27
N ILE A 73 -31.79 7.31 -7.47
CA ILE A 73 -32.92 8.02 -8.08
C ILE A 73 -34.06 7.06 -8.42
N ILE A 74 -33.78 5.88 -8.99
CA ILE A 74 -34.79 4.86 -9.31
C ILE A 74 -35.51 4.40 -8.04
N TYR A 75 -34.79 4.13 -6.95
CA TYR A 75 -35.38 3.74 -5.67
C TYR A 75 -36.22 4.85 -5.02
N MET A 76 -35.86 6.12 -5.21
CA MET A 76 -36.72 7.24 -4.79
C MET A 76 -37.99 7.35 -5.65
N ALA A 77 -37.90 7.08 -6.96
CA ALA A 77 -39.02 7.20 -7.88
C ALA A 77 -40.05 6.06 -7.73
N GLN A 78 -39.61 4.85 -7.40
CA GLN A 78 -40.46 3.67 -7.22
C GLN A 78 -41.04 3.55 -5.79
N GLY A 79 -41.32 4.66 -5.10
CA GLY A 79 -41.54 4.77 -3.65
C GLY A 79 -42.67 3.96 -3.00
N GLU A 80 -42.58 2.64 -3.00
CA GLU A 80 -43.55 1.69 -2.44
C GLU A 80 -43.28 1.27 -0.98
N SER A 81 -42.08 1.53 -0.43
CA SER A 81 -41.74 1.27 0.99
C SER A 81 -40.70 2.26 1.53
N GLU A 82 -40.88 2.73 2.77
CA GLU A 82 -40.01 3.73 3.42
C GLU A 82 -38.55 3.23 3.55
N GLU A 83 -38.35 1.92 3.77
CA GLU A 83 -37.02 1.31 3.85
C GLU A 83 -36.21 1.45 2.54
N LYS A 84 -36.86 1.34 1.37
CA LYS A 84 -36.18 1.48 0.08
C LYS A 84 -35.73 2.92 -0.18
N LYS A 85 -36.46 3.91 0.34
CA LYS A 85 -36.11 5.34 0.21
C LYS A 85 -34.90 5.71 1.05
N ASP A 86 -34.76 5.13 2.24
CA ASP A 86 -33.62 5.42 3.11
C ASP A 86 -32.33 4.80 2.57
N VAL A 87 -32.39 3.59 2.03
CA VAL A 87 -31.26 2.99 1.29
C VAL A 87 -30.93 3.83 0.04
N GLY A 88 -31.95 4.29 -0.69
CA GLY A 88 -31.77 5.17 -1.85
C GLY A 88 -31.09 6.51 -1.50
N LYS A 89 -31.53 7.16 -0.41
CA LYS A 89 -30.90 8.39 0.12
C LYS A 89 -29.46 8.15 0.54
N LEU A 90 -29.20 7.06 1.27
CA LEU A 90 -27.85 6.71 1.71
C LEU A 90 -26.90 6.53 0.53
N TRP A 91 -27.33 5.78 -0.50
CA TRP A 91 -26.53 5.54 -1.71
C TRP A 91 -26.30 6.83 -2.52
N LEU A 92 -27.31 7.70 -2.59
CA LEU A 92 -27.23 8.99 -3.27
C LEU A 92 -26.26 9.94 -2.55
N TYR A 93 -26.39 10.09 -1.22
CA TYR A 93 -25.48 10.94 -0.44
C TYR A 93 -24.06 10.40 -0.40
N ALA A 94 -23.88 9.08 -0.30
CA ALA A 94 -22.55 8.46 -0.37
C ALA A 94 -21.88 8.72 -1.72
N SER A 95 -22.63 8.61 -2.83
CA SER A 95 -22.12 8.89 -4.17
C SER A 95 -21.73 10.36 -4.34
N ILE A 96 -22.57 11.29 -3.89
CA ILE A 96 -22.26 12.73 -3.91
C ILE A 96 -21.03 13.03 -3.04
N GLY A 97 -20.94 12.45 -1.84
CA GLY A 97 -19.81 12.63 -0.94
C GLY A 97 -18.48 12.16 -1.55
N ILE A 98 -18.47 11.01 -2.23
CA ILE A 98 -17.29 10.49 -2.92
C ILE A 98 -16.89 11.39 -4.09
N ILE A 99 -17.84 11.88 -4.89
CA ILE A 99 -17.57 12.82 -6.01
C ILE A 99 -16.95 14.12 -5.48
N VAL A 100 -17.55 14.70 -4.43
CA VAL A 100 -17.04 15.94 -3.82
C VAL A 100 -15.66 15.73 -3.21
N PHE A 101 -15.44 14.62 -2.49
CA PHE A 101 -14.14 14.26 -1.95
C PHE A 101 -13.08 14.07 -3.04
N TYR A 102 -13.46 13.42 -4.15
CA TYR A 102 -12.60 13.27 -5.31
C TYR A 102 -12.27 14.63 -5.95
N MET A 103 -13.24 15.53 -6.07
CA MET A 103 -13.00 16.90 -6.56
C MET A 103 -12.10 17.71 -5.63
N ILE A 104 -12.19 17.52 -4.31
CA ILE A 104 -11.32 18.20 -3.34
C ILE A 104 -9.88 17.70 -3.43
N ILE A 105 -9.68 16.39 -3.60
CA ILE A 105 -8.32 15.79 -3.71
C ILE A 105 -7.70 16.06 -5.08
N SER A 106 -8.52 16.05 -6.15
CA SER A 106 -8.03 16.28 -7.52
C SER A 106 -7.89 17.76 -7.85
N GLY A 107 -8.60 18.62 -7.11
CA GLY A 107 -8.45 20.06 -7.15
C GLY A 107 -7.23 20.48 -6.35
N ASP A 108 -6.06 20.26 -6.95
CA ASP A 108 -4.78 20.84 -6.54
C ASP A 108 -4.97 22.37 -6.39
N PHE A 109 -4.76 22.87 -5.17
CA PHE A 109 -4.76 24.29 -4.79
C PHE A 109 -3.34 24.82 -4.83
#